data_AF-A0A7S3WK96-F1
#
_entry.id   AF-A0A7S3WK96-F1
#
_cell.length_a   1.000
_cell.length_b   1.000
_cell.length_c   1.000
_cell.angle_alpha   90.00
_cell.angle_beta   90.00
_cell.angle_gamma   90.00
#
_symmetry.space_group_name_H-M   'P 1'
#
loop_
_entity.id
_entity.type
_entity.pdbx_description
1 polymer ?
#
loop_
_entity_poly.entity_id
_entity_poly.type
_entity_poly.pdbx_seq_one_letter_code
_entity_poly.pdbx_strand_id
1 'polypeptide(L)'
;LEHGPRSFRLVAEEDAEALHNDPGLLQTVTDLVNQYYPAPNNEAHTWRTTDVLDALSRGGDEGGEGSFWFLDPIDGTRGFVRGGHYAIGLGRIEAGVPTIAAVACPTLPPPGGSLGTEGILD
;
A
#
# COMPACT_ATOMS: atom_id res chain seq x y z
N LEU A 1 -9.24 -31.13 -11.57
CA LEU A 1 -9.81 -29.80 -11.27
C LEU A 1 -8.69 -28.81 -11.49
N GLU A 2 -8.64 -28.21 -12.69
CA GLU A 2 -7.60 -27.26 -13.06
C GLU A 2 -7.86 -25.93 -12.33
N HIS A 3 -6.99 -25.57 -11.39
CA HIS A 3 -6.95 -24.21 -10.87
C HIS A 3 -6.17 -23.38 -11.89
N GLY A 4 -6.88 -22.71 -12.79
CA GLY A 4 -6.33 -21.55 -13.50
C GLY A 4 -5.73 -20.56 -12.49
N PRO A 5 -4.78 -19.70 -12.89
CA PRO A 5 -4.16 -18.75 -11.98
C PRO A 5 -5.24 -17.99 -11.24
N ARG A 6 -5.27 -18.09 -9.90
CA ARG A 6 -6.23 -17.34 -9.08
C ARG A 6 -6.01 -15.87 -9.40
N SER A 7 -7.03 -15.19 -9.93
CA SER A 7 -6.98 -13.74 -10.10
C SER A 7 -6.75 -13.12 -8.73
N PHE A 8 -5.71 -12.29 -8.62
CA PHE A 8 -5.46 -11.51 -7.43
C PHE A 8 -6.54 -10.41 -7.34
N ARG A 9 -7.35 -10.44 -6.28
CA ARG A 9 -8.39 -9.43 -6.00
C ARG A 9 -7.92 -8.58 -4.82
N LEU A 10 -7.93 -7.27 -4.99
CA LEU A 10 -7.51 -6.30 -3.99
C LEU A 10 -8.52 -5.16 -3.95
N VAL A 11 -9.03 -4.90 -2.76
CA VAL A 11 -9.80 -3.70 -2.42
C VAL A 11 -8.84 -2.72 -1.77
N ALA A 12 -8.50 -1.62 -2.43
CA ALA A 12 -7.67 -0.56 -1.87
C ALA A 12 -8.49 0.72 -1.71
N GLU A 13 -8.15 1.55 -0.72
CA GLU A 13 -8.79 2.85 -0.53
C GLU A 13 -8.51 3.80 -1.71
N GLU A 14 -7.26 3.82 -2.17
CA GLU A 14 -6.77 4.77 -3.18
C GLU A 14 -6.75 4.14 -4.58
N ASP A 15 -6.98 4.98 -5.60
CA ASP A 15 -6.95 4.61 -7.01
C ASP A 15 -5.96 5.47 -7.83
N ALA A 16 -5.97 5.29 -9.15
CA ALA A 16 -5.06 6.00 -10.06
C ALA A 16 -5.59 7.39 -10.50
N GLU A 17 -6.84 7.75 -10.21
CA GLU A 17 -7.49 8.94 -10.76
C GLU A 17 -6.79 10.24 -10.33
N ALA A 18 -6.40 10.32 -9.05
CA ALA A 18 -5.67 11.48 -8.54
C ALA A 18 -4.34 11.70 -9.28
N LEU A 19 -3.63 10.62 -9.63
CA LEU A 19 -2.35 10.70 -10.33
C LEU A 19 -2.49 10.94 -11.83
N HIS A 20 -3.57 10.49 -12.45
CA HIS A 20 -3.85 10.79 -13.86
C HIS A 20 -3.99 12.30 -14.11
N ASN A 21 -4.53 13.03 -13.14
CA ASN A 21 -4.78 14.46 -13.24
C ASN A 21 -3.61 15.33 -12.75
N ASP A 22 -2.57 14.72 -12.15
CA ASP A 22 -1.38 15.42 -11.66
C ASP A 22 -0.08 14.68 -12.05
N PRO A 23 0.47 14.99 -13.25
CA PRO A 23 1.72 14.39 -13.71
C PRO A 23 2.92 14.66 -12.79
N GLY A 24 2.91 15.77 -12.05
CA GLY A 24 4.00 16.11 -11.12
C GLY A 24 3.97 15.21 -9.88
N LEU A 25 2.77 15.00 -9.32
CA LEU A 25 2.56 14.05 -8.24
C LEU A 25 2.87 12.61 -8.70
N LEU A 26 2.43 12.22 -9.89
CA LEU A 26 2.72 10.90 -10.46
C LEU A 26 4.23 10.65 -10.59
N GLN A 27 5.00 11.63 -11.05
CA GLN A 27 6.46 11.52 -11.11
C GLN A 27 7.06 11.38 -9.71
N THR A 28 6.61 12.19 -8.74
CA THR A 28 7.07 12.13 -7.35
C THR A 28 6.81 10.75 -6.72
N VAL A 29 5.62 10.20 -6.91
CA VAL A 29 5.29 8.84 -6.45
C VAL A 29 6.16 7.79 -7.14
N THR A 30 6.39 7.92 -8.44
CA THR A 30 7.24 7.00 -9.21
C THR A 30 8.69 7.00 -8.71
N ASP A 31 9.23 8.17 -8.38
CA ASP A 31 10.57 8.31 -7.83
C ASP A 31 10.67 7.66 -6.44
N LEU A 32 9.67 7.87 -5.57
CA LEU A 32 9.59 7.22 -4.25
C LEU A 32 9.48 5.69 -4.38
N VAL A 33 8.67 5.18 -5.31
CA VAL A 33 8.58 3.74 -5.59
C VAL A 33 9.95 3.21 -6.00
N ASN A 34 10.63 3.85 -6.94
CA ASN A 34 11.98 3.42 -7.36
C ASN A 34 13.02 3.49 -6.23
N GLN A 35 12.86 4.42 -5.28
CA GLN A 35 13.76 4.55 -4.13
C GLN A 35 13.58 3.44 -3.10
N TYR A 36 12.33 3.05 -2.81
CA TYR A 36 12.03 2.15 -1.67
C TYR A 36 11.55 0.75 -2.07
N TYR A 37 11.15 0.53 -3.33
CA TYR A 37 10.73 -0.79 -3.79
C TYR A 37 11.96 -1.71 -3.86
N PRO A 38 12.00 -2.79 -3.06
CA PRO A 38 13.15 -3.69 -3.05
C PRO A 38 13.22 -4.39 -4.40
N ALA A 39 14.35 -4.24 -5.11
CA ALA A 39 14.66 -5.03 -6.30
C ALA A 39 14.66 -6.53 -5.94
N PRO A 40 13.63 -7.31 -6.31
CA PRO A 40 13.64 -8.74 -6.03
C PRO A 40 14.81 -9.34 -6.83
N ASN A 41 15.67 -10.13 -6.18
CA ASN A 41 16.80 -10.84 -6.80
C ASN A 41 17.95 -9.97 -7.33
N ASN A 42 18.18 -8.76 -6.77
CA ASN A 42 19.23 -7.83 -7.22
C ASN A 42 19.09 -7.37 -8.68
N GLU A 43 17.95 -7.60 -9.33
CA GLU A 43 17.65 -7.04 -10.64
C GLU A 43 17.04 -5.67 -10.43
N ALA A 44 17.80 -4.61 -10.76
CA ALA A 44 17.30 -3.25 -10.72
C ALA A 44 16.07 -3.15 -11.63
N HIS A 45 14.88 -3.07 -11.03
CA HIS A 45 13.65 -2.80 -11.74
C HIS A 45 13.32 -1.33 -11.58
N THR A 46 13.44 -0.57 -12.66
CA THR A 46 13.00 0.82 -12.72
C THR A 46 11.56 0.88 -13.17
N TRP A 47 10.67 1.27 -12.26
CA TRP A 47 9.27 1.56 -12.53
C TRP A 47 9.15 2.83 -13.38
N ARG A 48 8.31 2.77 -14.41
CA ARG A 48 7.82 3.94 -15.14
C ARG A 48 6.51 4.40 -14.51
N THR A 49 6.11 5.63 -14.82
CA THR A 49 4.83 6.20 -14.39
C THR A 49 3.63 5.34 -14.79
N THR A 50 3.68 4.72 -15.97
CA THR A 50 2.64 3.77 -16.42
C THR A 50 2.57 2.53 -15.54
N ASP A 51 3.72 2.01 -15.09
CA ASP A 51 3.76 0.81 -14.25
C ASP A 51 3.14 1.11 -12.87
N VAL A 52 3.33 2.33 -12.34
CA VAL A 52 2.69 2.81 -11.11
C VAL A 52 1.17 2.95 -11.26
N LEU A 53 0.70 3.56 -12.36
CA LEU A 53 -0.74 3.66 -12.64
C LEU A 53 -1.38 2.28 -12.80
N ASP A 54 -0.71 1.36 -13.49
CA ASP A 54 -1.15 -0.03 -13.64
C ASP A 54 -1.19 -0.76 -12.30
N ALA A 55 -0.33 -0.37 -11.34
CA ALA A 55 -0.34 -0.93 -10.00
C ALA A 55 -1.53 -0.47 -9.15
N LEU A 56 -1.79 0.83 -9.15
CA LEU A 56 -2.92 1.42 -8.42
C LEU A 56 -4.26 0.91 -8.97
N SER A 57 -4.35 0.75 -10.30
CA SER A 57 -5.56 0.25 -10.97
C SER A 57 -5.96 -1.18 -10.55
N ARG A 58 -5.06 -1.95 -9.93
CA ARG A 58 -5.37 -3.30 -9.41
C ARG A 58 -6.12 -3.29 -8.07
N GLY A 59 -6.24 -2.14 -7.41
CA GLY A 59 -6.93 -1.96 -6.12
C GLY A 59 -8.43 -1.73 -6.21
N GLY A 60 -9.02 -1.70 -7.42
CA GLY A 60 -10.43 -1.33 -7.63
C GLY A 60 -11.46 -2.45 -7.47
N ASP A 61 -11.15 -3.54 -6.77
CA ASP A 61 -12.13 -4.61 -6.53
C ASP A 61 -13.19 -4.12 -5.50
N GLU A 62 -14.46 -4.49 -5.68
CA GLU A 62 -15.54 -4.10 -4.76
C GLU A 62 -15.65 -5.02 -3.52
N GLY A 63 -14.87 -6.11 -3.47
CA GLY A 63 -14.96 -7.14 -2.45
C GLY A 63 -16.16 -8.07 -2.64
N GLY A 64 -16.78 -8.50 -1.53
CA GLY A 64 -17.97 -9.35 -1.55
C GLY A 64 -17.66 -10.85 -1.53
N GLU A 65 -18.28 -11.62 -2.44
CA GLU A 65 -18.16 -13.08 -2.42
C GLU A 65 -16.74 -13.55 -2.77
N GLY A 66 -16.33 -14.68 -2.19
CA GLY A 66 -15.05 -15.32 -2.48
C GLY A 66 -13.92 -14.84 -1.56
N SER A 67 -12.71 -14.76 -2.10
CA SER A 67 -11.52 -14.37 -1.35
C SER A 67 -10.84 -13.17 -2.00
N PHE A 68 -10.43 -12.20 -1.19
CA PHE A 68 -9.78 -10.98 -1.65
C PHE A 68 -8.90 -10.38 -0.55
N TRP A 69 -7.94 -9.57 -0.96
CA TRP A 69 -7.13 -8.74 -0.07
C TRP A 69 -7.79 -7.38 0.11
N PHE A 70 -7.56 -6.73 1.24
CA PHE A 70 -7.87 -5.32 1.44
C PHE A 70 -6.63 -4.57 1.93
N LEU A 71 -6.45 -3.33 1.46
CA LEU A 71 -5.31 -2.47 1.78
C LEU A 71 -5.79 -1.04 2.07
N ASP A 72 -5.43 -0.55 3.26
CA ASP A 72 -5.45 0.87 3.58
C ASP A 72 -3.98 1.34 3.66
N PRO A 73 -3.50 2.13 2.70
CA PRO A 73 -2.11 2.54 2.65
C PRO A 73 -1.76 3.54 3.77
N ILE A 74 -2.71 4.34 4.26
CA ILE A 74 -2.50 5.32 5.35
C ILE A 74 -3.81 5.51 6.14
N ASP A 75 -4.05 4.64 7.12
CA ASP A 75 -5.14 4.82 8.08
C ASP A 75 -4.76 5.94 9.05
N GLY A 76 -5.60 6.97 9.13
CA GLY A 76 -5.33 8.18 9.91
C GLY A 76 -4.54 9.24 9.14
N THR A 77 -4.90 9.52 7.89
CA THR A 77 -4.30 10.57 7.02
C THR A 77 -4.08 11.91 7.72
N ARG A 78 -5.00 12.34 8.58
CA ARG A 78 -4.85 13.60 9.35
C ARG A 78 -3.70 13.53 10.35
N GLY A 79 -3.49 12.37 10.97
CA GLY A 79 -2.35 12.08 11.83
C GLY A 79 -1.06 12.15 11.03
N PHE A 80 -1.00 11.44 9.90
CA PHE A 80 0.13 11.46 8.98
C PHE A 80 0.55 12.88 8.57
N VAL A 81 -0.38 13.69 8.07
CA VAL A 81 -0.13 15.08 7.64
C VAL A 81 0.40 15.97 8.77
N ARG A 82 0.11 15.63 10.03
CA ARG A 82 0.56 16.37 11.22
C ARG A 82 1.79 15.77 11.91
N GLY A 83 2.41 14.75 11.31
CA GLY A 83 3.52 14.00 11.93
C GLY A 83 3.11 13.16 13.15
N GLY A 84 1.82 12.85 13.28
CA GLY A 84 1.25 12.04 14.34
C GLY A 84 1.15 10.55 14.00
N HIS A 85 0.22 9.86 14.66
CA HIS A 85 0.02 8.43 14.45
C HIS A 85 -0.74 8.13 13.16
N TYR A 86 -0.24 7.16 12.42
CA TYR A 86 -0.90 6.54 11.28
C TYR A 86 -0.55 5.05 11.24
N ALA A 87 -1.35 4.28 10.52
CA ALA A 87 -1.10 2.87 10.30
C ALA A 87 -1.17 2.52 8.82
N ILE A 88 -0.58 1.39 8.46
CA ILE A 88 -0.73 0.75 7.16
C ILE A 88 -1.43 -0.58 7.43
N GLY A 89 -2.61 -0.79 6.86
CA GLY A 89 -3.43 -1.97 7.09
C GLY A 89 -3.47 -2.87 5.87
N LEU A 90 -3.11 -4.14 6.02
CA LEU A 90 -3.26 -5.16 4.98
C LEU A 90 -3.95 -6.39 5.56
N GLY A 91 -4.93 -6.93 4.86
CA GLY A 91 -5.56 -8.17 5.30
C GLY A 91 -6.20 -8.96 4.18
N ARG A 92 -6.72 -10.13 4.55
CA ARG A 92 -7.34 -11.07 3.61
C ARG A 92 -8.62 -11.64 4.17
N ILE A 93 -9.65 -11.66 3.33
CA ILE A 93 -10.93 -12.32 3.58
C ILE A 93 -10.97 -13.59 2.73
N GLU A 94 -11.42 -14.69 3.33
CA GLU A 94 -11.77 -15.94 2.65
C GLU A 94 -13.23 -16.30 2.96
N ALA A 95 -14.08 -16.31 1.93
CA ALA A 95 -15.50 -16.66 2.04
C ALA A 95 -16.23 -15.87 3.15
N GLY A 96 -15.98 -14.56 3.21
CA GLY A 96 -16.56 -13.66 4.21
C GLY A 96 -15.88 -13.71 5.59
N VAL A 97 -14.86 -14.53 5.78
CA VAL A 97 -14.13 -14.66 7.04
C VAL A 97 -12.75 -14.01 6.94
N PRO A 98 -12.38 -13.06 7.82
CA PRO A 98 -11.01 -12.55 7.91
C PRO A 98 -10.05 -13.67 8.35
N THR A 99 -8.96 -13.87 7.62
CA THR A 99 -8.01 -14.98 7.85
C THR A 99 -6.59 -14.53 8.12
N ILE A 100 -6.17 -13.40 7.55
CA ILE A 100 -4.84 -12.81 7.74
C ILE A 100 -5.01 -11.30 7.92
N ALA A 101 -4.25 -10.72 8.84
CA ALA A 101 -4.12 -9.29 8.99
C ALA A 101 -2.69 -8.93 9.40
N ALA A 102 -2.19 -7.84 8.85
CA ALA A 102 -0.95 -7.19 9.22
C ALA A 102 -1.23 -5.68 9.36
N VAL A 103 -0.70 -5.10 10.43
CA VAL A 103 -0.76 -3.65 10.66
C VAL A 103 0.64 -3.17 10.97
N ALA A 104 1.12 -2.20 10.20
CA ALA A 104 2.35 -1.48 10.52
C ALA A 104 1.99 -0.12 11.12
N CYS A 105 2.63 0.26 12.22
CA CYS A 105 2.43 1.54 12.89
C CYS A 105 3.77 2.29 12.99
N PRO A 106 4.22 2.98 11.92
CA PRO A 106 5.59 3.49 11.84
C PRO A 106 5.97 4.49 12.94
N THR A 107 4.99 5.22 13.47
CA THR A 107 5.20 6.24 14.50
C THR A 107 4.83 5.77 15.91
N LEU A 108 4.49 4.49 16.10
CA LEU A 108 4.34 3.93 17.44
C LEU A 108 5.68 3.36 17.91
N PRO A 109 6.11 3.69 19.14
CA PRO A 109 7.31 3.07 19.69
C PRO A 109 7.08 1.57 19.90
N PRO A 110 8.12 0.74 19.75
CA PRO A 110 8.02 -0.68 20.05
C PRO A 110 7.64 -0.88 21.52
N PRO A 111 7.02 -2.03 21.89
CA PRO A 111 6.66 -2.31 23.27
C PRO A 111 7.86 -2.15 24.21
N GLY A 112 7.82 -1.16 25.10
CA GLY A 112 8.89 -0.84 26.05
C GLY A 112 9.90 0.24 25.62
N GLY A 113 9.72 0.92 24.48
CA GLY A 113 10.58 2.03 24.02
C GLY A 113 9.91 3.41 24.12
N SER A 114 10.72 4.47 24.21
CA SER A 114 10.28 5.84 23.89
C SER A 114 10.47 6.12 22.41
N LEU A 115 9.66 7.01 21.82
CA LEU A 115 9.87 7.49 20.44
C LEU A 115 11.30 8.05 20.31
N GLY A 116 12.14 7.39 19.50
CA GLY A 116 13.36 7.99 18.99
C GLY A 116 12.97 9.07 17.98
N THR A 117 13.61 10.22 18.06
CA THR A 117 13.36 11.40 17.19
C THR A 117 13.86 11.23 15.76
N GLU A 118 14.27 10.04 15.34
CA GLU A 118 14.76 9.78 13.98
C GLU A 118 13.64 9.22 13.11
N GLY A 119 13.06 10.09 12.29
CA GLY A 119 11.95 9.73 11.38
C GLY A 119 11.06 10.89 10.98
N ILE A 120 11.16 12.03 11.67
CA ILE A 120 10.68 13.31 11.12
C ILE A 120 11.74 13.73 10.10
N LEU A 121 11.39 13.66 8.82
CA LEU A 121 12.19 14.20 7.73
C LEU A 121 12.45 15.70 8.03
N ASP A 122 13.71 16.07 8.22
CA ASP A 122 14.21 17.43 7.98
C ASP A 122 14.34 17.67 6.47
#